data_AF-A0A7J9C6K1-F1
#
_entry.id   AF-A0A7J9C6K1-F1
#
_cell.length_a   1.000
_cell.length_b   1.000
_cell.length_c   1.000
_cell.angle_alpha   90.00
_cell.angle_beta   90.00
_cell.angle_gamma   90.00
#
_symmetry.space_group_name_H-M   'P 1'
#
loop_
_entity.id
_entity.type
_entity.pdbx_description
1 polymer ?
#
loop_
_entity_poly.entity_id
_entity_poly.type
_entity_poly.pdbx_seq_one_letter_code
_entity_poly.pdbx_strand_id
1 'polypeptide(L)'
;MILHPVHLSFRNFQVTYLEPGQESEVEAENGSKVRIRATAGPVLGPPWQRPENGYLVISPQGQLTLYYEPHCVYNKDFLEKEHADIVITPVIKQLLPNFTLVSGQEDAVQLAKLLHAKDIT
;
A
#
# COMPACT_ATOMS: atom_id res chain seq x y z
N MET A 1 26.57 -5.25 3.62
CA MET A 1 25.91 -6.46 4.15
C MET A 1 25.09 -7.04 3.02
N ILE A 2 25.56 -8.13 2.41
CA ILE A 2 24.86 -8.77 1.29
C ILE A 2 23.67 -9.52 1.87
N LEU A 3 22.46 -9.01 1.65
CA LEU A 3 21.24 -9.76 1.95
C LEU A 3 21.26 -11.02 1.07
N HIS A 4 21.51 -12.18 1.68
CA HIS A 4 21.33 -13.44 0.98
C HIS A 4 19.82 -13.59 0.74
N PRO A 5 19.37 -13.90 -0.48
CA PRO A 5 17.96 -14.12 -0.74
C PRO A 5 17.50 -15.31 0.10
N VAL A 6 16.63 -15.04 1.08
CA VAL A 6 15.94 -16.11 1.81
C VAL A 6 14.96 -16.73 0.81
N HIS A 7 15.23 -17.97 0.40
CA HIS A 7 14.35 -18.71 -0.49
C HIS A 7 13.15 -19.22 0.32
N LEU A 8 12.14 -18.36 0.49
CA LEU A 8 10.84 -18.76 1.03
C LEU A 8 10.12 -19.60 -0.03
N SER A 9 10.02 -20.92 0.20
CA SER A 9 9.29 -21.84 -0.68
C SER A 9 7.80 -21.77 -0.35
N PHE A 10 7.05 -21.01 -1.14
CA PHE A 10 5.59 -21.05 -1.13
C PHE A 10 5.12 -22.17 -2.06
N ARG A 11 5.05 -23.41 -1.55
CA ARG A 11 4.51 -24.53 -2.33
C ARG A 11 2.99 -24.31 -2.51
N ASN A 12 2.53 -24.39 -3.76
CA ASN A 12 1.12 -24.23 -4.18
C ASN A 12 0.57 -22.78 -4.23
N PHE A 13 1.43 -21.75 -4.26
CA PHE A 13 1.00 -20.36 -4.47
C PHE A 13 1.70 -19.75 -5.68
N GLN A 14 0.97 -19.01 -6.50
CA GLN A 14 1.55 -18.11 -7.47
C GLN A 14 1.89 -16.79 -6.78
N VAL A 15 3.18 -16.42 -6.80
CA VAL A 15 3.67 -15.19 -6.17
C VAL A 15 4.08 -14.21 -7.25
N THR A 16 3.45 -13.03 -7.25
CA THR A 16 3.82 -11.91 -8.12
C THR A 16 4.43 -10.80 -7.26
N TYR A 17 5.68 -10.46 -7.56
CA TYR A 17 6.35 -9.32 -6.95
C TYR A 17 6.02 -8.04 -7.71
N LEU A 18 5.69 -6.96 -7.00
CA LEU A 18 5.38 -5.65 -7.58
C LEU A 18 6.27 -4.57 -6.98
N GLU A 19 6.97 -3.83 -7.83
CA GLU A 19 7.65 -2.59 -7.49
C GLU A 19 6.68 -1.39 -7.61
N PRO A 20 6.96 -0.25 -6.94
CA PRO A 20 6.16 0.96 -7.10
C PRO A 20 5.93 1.33 -8.56
N GLY A 21 4.67 1.61 -8.92
CA GLY A 21 4.24 1.91 -10.28
C GLY A 21 3.89 0.69 -11.13
N GLN A 22 4.20 -0.53 -10.68
CA GLN A 22 3.77 -1.76 -11.35
C GLN A 22 2.35 -2.15 -10.94
N GLU A 23 1.70 -2.92 -11.82
CA GLU A 23 0.37 -3.45 -11.59
C GLU A 23 0.25 -4.93 -11.96
N SER A 24 -0.70 -5.61 -11.34
CA SER A 24 -1.10 -6.98 -11.66
C SER A 24 -2.62 -7.08 -11.65
N GLU A 25 -3.16 -8.08 -12.36
CA GLU A 25 -4.57 -8.40 -12.36
C GLU A 25 -4.73 -9.83 -11.81
N VAL A 26 -5.64 -9.98 -10.85
CA VAL A 26 -5.98 -11.27 -10.23
C VAL A 26 -7.42 -11.60 -10.60
N GLU A 27 -7.63 -12.80 -11.12
CA GLU A 27 -8.96 -13.35 -11.38
C GLU A 27 -9.47 -14.09 -10.15
N ALA A 28 -10.62 -13.67 -9.62
CA ALA A 28 -11.30 -14.34 -8.54
C ALA A 28 -12.05 -15.59 -9.04
N GLU A 29 -12.45 -16.47 -8.12
CA GLU A 29 -13.15 -17.73 -8.46
C GLU A 29 -14.44 -17.54 -9.27
N ASN A 30 -15.09 -16.37 -9.12
CA ASN A 30 -16.28 -16.00 -9.87
C ASN A 30 -15.98 -15.40 -11.27
N GLY A 31 -14.73 -15.43 -11.73
CA GLY A 31 -14.25 -14.88 -13.00
C GLY A 31 -14.09 -13.36 -13.01
N SER A 32 -14.31 -12.69 -11.89
CA SER A 32 -14.13 -11.24 -11.79
C SER A 32 -12.65 -10.88 -11.66
N LYS A 33 -12.26 -9.74 -12.25
CA LYS A 33 -10.85 -9.30 -12.31
C LYS A 33 -10.62 -8.10 -11.41
N VAL A 34 -9.70 -8.25 -10.48
CA VAL A 34 -9.26 -7.19 -9.56
C VAL A 34 -7.88 -6.71 -9.99
N ARG A 35 -7.71 -5.40 -10.16
CA ARG A 35 -6.40 -4.82 -10.46
C ARG A 35 -5.74 -4.36 -9.17
N ILE A 36 -4.46 -4.67 -9.03
CA ILE A 36 -3.62 -4.27 -7.91
C ILE A 36 -2.49 -3.42 -8.47
N ARG A 37 -2.36 -2.18 -8.01
CA ARG A 37 -1.26 -1.28 -8.38
C ARG A 37 -0.45 -0.93 -7.14
N ALA A 38 0.87 -1.14 -7.21
CA ALA A 38 1.79 -0.77 -6.15
C ALA A 38 2.11 0.74 -6.22
N THR A 39 2.17 1.38 -5.06
CA THR A 39 2.52 2.79 -4.89
C THR A 39 3.76 2.89 -3.99
N ALA A 40 4.57 3.92 -4.18
CA ALA A 40 5.74 4.13 -3.33
C ALA A 40 5.31 4.56 -1.92
N GLY A 41 5.65 3.76 -0.92
CA GLY A 41 5.55 4.07 0.49
C GLY A 41 6.90 4.55 1.06
N PRO A 42 7.05 4.53 2.39
CA PRO A 42 8.24 5.01 3.08
C PRO A 42 9.41 4.03 3.00
N VAL A 43 10.62 4.54 3.19
CA VAL A 43 11.80 3.71 3.51
C VAL A 43 11.92 3.65 5.04
N LEU A 44 11.42 2.57 5.65
CA LEU A 44 11.35 2.44 7.12
C LEU A 44 12.46 1.57 7.72
N GLY A 45 13.70 1.89 7.38
CA GLY A 45 14.87 1.27 7.99
C GLY A 45 16.15 1.88 7.42
N PRO A 46 17.24 1.11 7.29
CA PRO A 46 18.47 1.63 6.75
C PRO A 46 18.28 2.38 5.42
N PRO A 47 18.97 3.50 5.18
CA PRO A 47 18.76 4.35 4.00
C PRO A 47 18.92 3.65 2.64
N TRP A 48 19.55 2.48 2.61
CA TRP A 48 19.75 1.65 1.42
C TRP A 48 18.65 0.60 1.20
N GLN A 49 17.64 0.53 2.07
CA GLN A 49 16.48 -0.33 1.86
C GLN A 49 15.59 0.25 0.76
N ARG A 50 14.87 -0.66 0.09
CA ARG A 50 13.82 -0.26 -0.85
C ARG A 50 12.63 0.29 -0.08
N PRO A 51 11.87 1.24 -0.67
CA PRO A 51 10.62 1.67 -0.09
C PRO A 51 9.66 0.48 0.00
N GLU A 52 8.85 0.48 1.06
CA GLU A 52 7.70 -0.41 1.13
C GLU A 52 6.58 0.08 0.19
N ASN A 53 5.62 -0.78 -0.13
CA ASN A 53 4.50 -0.43 -1.01
C ASN A 53 3.26 -0.05 -0.21
N GLY A 54 2.53 0.95 -0.70
CA GLY A 54 1.07 0.99 -0.57
C GLY A 54 0.42 0.33 -1.79
N TYR A 55 -0.87 0.00 -1.73
CA TYR A 55 -1.57 -0.66 -2.82
C TYR A 55 -2.92 -0.03 -3.12
N LEU A 56 -3.15 0.33 -4.38
CA LEU A 56 -4.49 0.55 -4.92
C LEU A 56 -5.06 -0.78 -5.39
N VAL A 57 -6.20 -1.17 -4.82
CA VAL A 57 -6.95 -2.37 -5.18
C VAL A 57 -8.26 -1.91 -5.82
N ILE A 58 -8.39 -2.18 -7.11
CA ILE A 58 -9.46 -1.66 -7.95
C ILE A 58 -10.35 -2.84 -8.32
N SER A 59 -11.60 -2.77 -7.89
CA SER A 59 -12.63 -3.76 -8.22
C SER A 59 -12.91 -3.81 -9.73
N PRO A 60 -13.53 -4.91 -10.20
CA PRO A 60 -13.97 -5.03 -11.59
C PRO A 60 -14.71 -3.77 -12.07
N GLN A 61 -14.41 -3.34 -13.29
CA GLN A 61 -15.00 -2.14 -13.90
C GLN A 61 -14.79 -0.83 -13.11
N GLY A 62 -13.93 -0.80 -12.08
CA GLY A 62 -13.63 0.41 -11.30
C GLY A 62 -14.77 0.87 -10.40
N GLN A 63 -15.67 -0.03 -9.98
CA GLN A 63 -16.85 0.33 -9.19
C GLN A 63 -16.52 0.79 -7.75
N LEU A 64 -15.38 0.34 -7.24
CA LEU A 64 -14.86 0.56 -5.91
C LEU A 64 -13.33 0.50 -5.95
N THR A 65 -12.67 1.47 -5.34
CA THR A 65 -11.21 1.48 -5.16
C THR A 65 -10.86 1.52 -3.67
N LEU A 66 -9.97 0.62 -3.26
CA LEU A 66 -9.40 0.59 -1.91
C LEU A 66 -7.93 0.99 -1.99
N TYR A 67 -7.49 1.86 -1.07
CA TYR A 67 -6.08 2.13 -0.86
C TYR A 67 -5.62 1.53 0.46
N TYR A 68 -4.69 0.58 0.41
CA TYR A 68 -4.03 0.02 1.58
C TYR A 68 -2.67 0.67 1.74
N GLU A 69 -2.42 1.28 2.89
CA GLU A 69 -1.11 1.86 3.22
C GLU A 69 -0.72 1.48 4.65
N PRO A 70 0.41 0.77 4.83
CA PRO A 70 0.73 0.11 6.10
C PRO A 70 1.27 1.02 7.22
N HIS A 71 1.67 2.27 6.98
CA HIS A 71 2.40 3.10 7.97
C HIS A 71 1.83 4.51 8.20
N CYS A 72 0.74 4.84 7.55
CA CYS A 72 0.22 6.19 7.32
C CYS A 72 1.29 7.16 6.76
N VAL A 73 2.19 6.67 5.90
CA VAL A 73 3.22 7.47 5.23
C VAL A 73 3.22 7.15 3.74
N TYR A 74 3.09 8.15 2.89
CA TYR A 74 2.83 7.93 1.47
C TYR A 74 3.45 9.01 0.59
N ASN A 75 3.72 8.67 -0.67
CA ASN A 75 4.15 9.62 -1.67
C ASN A 75 2.97 10.49 -2.14
N LYS A 76 2.92 11.74 -1.67
CA LYS A 76 1.84 12.70 -1.99
C LYS A 76 1.76 12.98 -3.50
N ASP A 77 2.89 13.26 -4.15
CA ASP A 77 2.94 13.56 -5.59
C ASP A 77 2.38 12.42 -6.45
N PHE A 78 2.55 11.17 -5.98
CA PHE A 78 1.97 10.00 -6.62
C PHE A 78 0.44 9.96 -6.39
N LEU A 79 -0.01 10.10 -5.15
CA LEU A 79 -1.43 9.92 -4.78
C LEU A 79 -2.34 11.10 -5.13
N GLU A 80 -1.80 12.30 -5.35
CA GLU A 80 -2.58 13.50 -5.71
C GLU A 80 -3.43 13.34 -6.98
N LYS A 81 -3.11 12.35 -7.82
CA LYS A 81 -3.83 12.05 -9.07
C LYS A 81 -4.73 10.82 -8.96
N GLU A 82 -4.76 10.18 -7.80
CA GLU A 82 -5.46 8.92 -7.57
C GLU A 82 -6.72 9.15 -6.71
N HIS A 83 -7.61 8.16 -6.73
CA HIS A 83 -8.86 8.17 -5.95
C HIS A 83 -9.04 6.81 -5.26
N ALA A 84 -9.51 6.81 -4.02
CA ALA A 84 -9.91 5.59 -3.32
C ALA A 84 -11.18 5.85 -2.51
N ASP A 85 -12.19 5.01 -2.68
CA ASP A 85 -13.41 5.05 -1.88
C ASP A 85 -13.16 4.64 -0.43
N ILE A 86 -12.23 3.70 -0.22
CA ILE A 86 -11.89 3.14 1.09
C ILE A 86 -10.38 3.29 1.30
N VAL A 87 -9.97 3.79 2.46
CA VAL A 87 -8.57 3.79 2.90
C VAL A 87 -8.42 2.83 4.07
N ILE A 88 -7.47 1.91 3.97
CA ILE A 88 -7.02 1.08 5.10
C ILE A 88 -5.62 1.55 5.48
N THR A 89 -5.49 2.16 6.65
CA THR A 89 -4.20 2.67 7.15
C THR A 89 -4.22 2.73 8.67
N PRO A 90 -3.08 2.56 9.36
CA PRO A 90 -3.07 2.70 10.81
C PRO A 90 -3.59 4.06 11.26
N VAL A 91 -4.57 4.06 12.16
CA VAL A 91 -5.11 5.29 12.78
C VAL A 91 -4.40 5.66 14.09
N ILE A 92 -3.56 4.79 14.62
CA ILE A 92 -2.81 5.00 15.86
C ILE A 92 -1.33 5.20 15.54
N LYS A 93 -0.76 6.29 16.05
CA LYS A 93 0.66 6.61 15.93
C LYS A 93 1.52 5.62 16.71
N GLN A 94 2.55 5.06 16.08
CA GLN A 94 3.55 4.22 16.73
C GLN A 94 4.94 4.82 16.57
N LEU A 95 5.61 5.01 17.71
CA LEU A 95 6.95 5.58 17.80
C LEU A 95 7.95 4.52 18.27
N LEU A 96 9.12 4.53 17.66
CA LEU A 96 10.33 3.92 18.15
C LEU A 96 11.30 5.03 18.60
N PRO A 97 12.32 4.73 19.43
CA PRO A 97 13.34 5.72 19.76
C PRO A 97 13.95 6.35 18.49
N ASN A 98 13.83 7.68 18.37
CA ASN A 98 14.31 8.49 17.24
C ASN A 98 13.65 8.19 15.87
N PHE A 99 12.52 7.50 15.83
CA PHE A 99 11.91 7.06 14.57
C PHE A 99 10.39 6.94 14.66
N THR A 100 9.67 7.57 13.74
CA THR A 100 8.22 7.36 13.61
C THR A 100 8.01 6.14 12.71
N LEU A 101 7.53 5.04 13.29
CA LEU A 101 7.24 3.83 12.50
C LEU A 101 5.89 3.97 11.80
N VAL A 102 4.90 4.52 12.49
CA VAL A 102 3.54 4.70 11.99
C VAL A 102 3.06 6.09 12.39
N SER A 103 2.59 6.90 11.43
CA SER A 103 2.17 8.27 11.68
C SER A 103 0.77 8.40 12.31
N GLY A 104 -0.22 7.71 11.75
CA GLY A 104 -1.62 7.67 12.20
C GLY A 104 -2.31 9.02 12.43
N GLN A 105 -3.39 9.01 13.21
CA GLN A 105 -4.10 10.20 13.73
C GLN A 105 -4.48 11.22 12.64
N GLU A 106 -4.02 12.48 12.75
CA GLU A 106 -4.34 13.54 11.79
C GLU A 106 -3.84 13.22 10.37
N ASP A 107 -2.74 12.47 10.24
CA ASP A 107 -2.20 12.09 8.93
C ASP A 107 -3.14 11.10 8.22
N ALA A 108 -3.83 10.23 8.96
CA ALA A 108 -4.82 9.31 8.41
C ALA A 108 -6.03 10.09 7.84
N VAL A 109 -6.45 11.15 8.53
CA VAL A 109 -7.51 12.05 8.04
C VAL A 109 -7.05 12.83 6.81
N GLN A 110 -5.79 13.26 6.75
CA GLN A 110 -5.23 13.91 5.56
C GLN A 110 -5.16 12.97 4.37
N LEU A 111 -4.79 11.70 4.57
CA LEU A 111 -4.78 10.69 3.53
C LEU A 111 -6.19 10.44 2.97
N ALA A 112 -7.19 10.26 3.84
CA ALA A 112 -8.58 10.13 3.41
C ALA A 112 -9.05 11.32 2.58
N LYS A 113 -8.71 12.55 3.02
CA LYS A 113 -9.05 13.77 2.27
C LYS A 113 -8.37 13.85 0.91
N LEU A 114 -7.09 13.47 0.84
CA LEU A 114 -6.30 13.47 -0.39
C LEU A 114 -6.93 12.54 -1.44
N LEU A 115 -7.37 11.35 -1.02
CA LEU A 115 -7.93 10.33 -1.91
C LEU A 115 -9.44 10.44 -2.10
N HIS A 116 -10.08 11.43 -1.46
CA HIS A 116 -11.54 11.62 -1.43
C HIS A 116 -12.30 10.40 -0.89
N ALA A 117 -11.73 9.72 0.09
CA ALA A 117 -12.28 8.51 0.67
C ALA A 117 -13.60 8.76 1.40
N LYS A 118 -14.51 7.79 1.26
CA LYS A 118 -15.79 7.72 1.97
C LYS A 118 -15.60 7.07 3.33
N ASP A 119 -14.75 6.05 3.40
CA ASP A 119 -14.48 5.26 4.60
C ASP A 119 -12.98 5.15 4.87
N ILE A 120 -12.61 5.14 6.15
CA ILE A 120 -11.24 4.88 6.63
C ILE A 120 -11.25 3.90 7.80
N THR A 121 -10.33 2.94 7.80
CA THR A 121 -10.17 1.94 8.88
C THR A 121 -8.72 1.57 9.13
#